data_AF-A0AAV5VZZ5-F1
#
_entry.id   AF-A0AAV5VZZ5-F1
#
_cell.length_a   1.000
_cell.length_b   1.000
_cell.length_c   1.000
_cell.angle_alpha   90.00
_cell.angle_beta   90.00
_cell.angle_gamma   90.00
#
_symmetry.space_group_name_H-M   'P 1'
#
loop_
_entity.id
_entity.type
_entity.pdbx_description
1 polymer ?
#
loop_
_entity_poly.entity_id
_entity_poly.type
_entity_poly.pdbx_seq_one_letter_code
_entity_poly.pdbx_strand_id
1 'polypeptide(L)'
;SLSLIFPQGLIMQSIFIISLLLLPLVLSLRSLDFKENWNPQPGNPGLRIRLTKKGINQLKSVGVKLLNEKISRLSGYSTDYPFQQPGIEGHVYLKNVRVLRFTPAQVSVINFLPPKF
;
A
#
# COMPACT_ATOMS: atom_id res chain seq x y z
N SER A 1 2.27 48.81 5.24
CA SER A 1 2.60 47.68 4.36
C SER A 1 3.88 47.02 4.85
N LEU A 2 3.78 46.00 5.71
CA LEU A 2 4.94 45.23 6.17
C LEU A 2 5.32 44.20 5.12
N SER A 3 6.40 44.44 4.38
CA SER A 3 7.02 43.44 3.51
C SER A 3 7.79 42.44 4.38
N LEU A 4 7.24 41.22 4.51
CA LEU A 4 7.94 40.05 5.03
C LEU A 4 9.10 39.69 4.08
N ILE A 5 10.27 40.25 4.33
CA ILE A 5 11.51 39.85 3.68
C ILE A 5 11.97 38.56 4.37
N PHE A 6 11.50 37.42 3.87
CA PHE A 6 12.03 36.14 4.27
C PHE A 6 13.47 36.01 3.76
N PRO A 7 14.47 35.76 4.63
CA PRO A 7 15.84 35.58 4.20
C PRO A 7 15.94 34.27 3.42
N GLN A 8 16.06 34.37 2.09
CA GLN A 8 16.18 33.23 1.16
C GLN A 8 17.27 32.23 1.58
N GLY A 9 18.30 32.70 2.30
CA GLY A 9 19.35 31.85 2.86
C GLY A 9 18.87 30.83 3.90
N LEU A 10 17.88 31.17 4.74
CA LEU A 10 17.35 30.24 5.75
C LEU A 10 16.49 29.12 5.11
N ILE A 11 15.80 29.44 4.02
CA ILE A 11 15.01 28.45 3.26
C ILE A 11 15.95 27.46 2.56
N MET A 12 17.03 27.97 1.93
CA MET A 12 18.03 27.11 1.29
C MET A 12 18.76 26.21 2.30
N GLN A 13 19.10 26.73 3.48
CA GLN A 13 19.72 25.93 4.55
C GLN A 13 18.79 24.84 5.08
N SER A 14 17.50 25.15 5.30
CA SER A 14 16.54 24.16 5.78
C SER A 14 16.27 23.04 4.76
N ILE A 15 16.17 23.36 3.47
CA ILE A 15 16.04 22.36 2.39
C ILE A 15 17.27 21.45 2.33
N PHE A 16 18.47 22.02 2.47
CA PHE A 16 19.72 21.26 2.47
C PHE A 16 19.79 20.27 3.65
N ILE A 17 19.40 20.72 4.84
CA ILE A 17 19.35 19.88 6.05
C ILE A 17 18.32 18.75 5.89
N ILE A 18 17.14 19.05 5.36
CA ILE A 18 16.09 18.04 5.14
C ILE A 18 16.55 17.00 4.11
N SER A 19 17.21 17.42 3.03
CA SER A 19 17.77 16.51 2.02
C SER A 19 18.85 15.60 2.63
N LEU A 20 19.77 16.16 3.41
CA LEU A 20 20.83 15.41 4.10
C LEU A 20 20.27 14.41 5.12
N LEU A 21 19.19 14.76 5.82
CA LEU A 21 18.52 13.89 6.78
C LEU A 21 17.75 12.73 6.11
N LEU A 22 17.22 12.94 4.91
CA LEU A 22 16.44 11.94 4.17
C LEU A 22 17.33 10.93 3.41
N LEU A 23 18.57 11.30 3.07
CA LEU A 23 19.54 10.44 2.39
C LEU A 23 19.76 9.07 3.07
N PRO A 24 20.05 8.98 4.39
CA PRO A 24 20.23 7.70 5.06
C PRO A 24 18.94 6.87 5.15
N LEU A 25 17.77 7.53 5.17
CA LEU A 25 16.47 6.84 5.15
C LEU A 25 16.23 6.14 3.79
N VAL A 26 16.54 6.82 2.68
CA VAL A 26 16.44 6.26 1.32
C VAL A 26 17.44 5.12 1.11
N LEU A 27 18.67 5.26 1.62
CA LEU A 27 19.70 4.22 1.56
C LEU A 27 19.33 2.99 2.41
N SER A 28 18.74 3.17 3.59
CA SER A 28 18.27 2.06 4.45
C SER A 28 17.12 1.27 3.81
N LEU A 29 16.33 1.89 2.93
CA LEU A 29 15.24 1.23 2.20
C LEU A 29 15.72 0.39 1.01
N ARG A 30 16.92 0.65 0.48
CA ARG A 30 17.50 -0.06 -0.68
C ARG A 30 18.84 -0.67 -0.32
N SER A 31 18.86 -1.91 0.14
CA SER A 31 20.10 -2.69 0.17
C SER A 31 20.40 -3.22 -1.24
N LEU A 32 21.16 -2.46 -2.03
CA LEU A 32 21.78 -2.96 -3.26
C LEU A 32 23.16 -3.50 -2.87
N ASP A 33 23.24 -4.82 -2.67
CA ASP A 33 24.49 -5.50 -2.33
C ASP A 33 25.16 -5.93 -3.65
N PHE A 34 26.11 -5.14 -4.13
CA PHE A 34 26.90 -5.47 -5.33
C PHE A 34 28.15 -6.21 -4.87
N LYS A 35 28.15 -7.54 -4.98
CA LYS A 35 29.29 -8.38 -4.62
C LYS A 35 29.90 -8.97 -5.88
N GLU A 36 31.14 -8.60 -6.16
CA GLU A 36 31.80 -8.70 -7.47
C GLU A 36 32.18 -10.12 -7.91
N ASN A 37 32.18 -11.11 -7.00
CA ASN A 37 32.54 -12.50 -7.34
C ASN A 37 31.49 -13.49 -6.84
N TRP A 38 30.57 -13.93 -7.71
CA TRP A 38 29.65 -15.03 -7.43
C TRP A 38 29.48 -16.00 -8.61
N ASN A 39 30.19 -17.14 -8.50
CA ASN A 39 29.89 -18.52 -8.92
C ASN A 39 29.29 -18.81 -10.33
N PRO A 40 29.84 -19.76 -11.12
CA PRO A 40 29.49 -19.99 -12.54
C PRO A 40 28.29 -20.96 -12.77
N GLN A 41 27.25 -20.95 -11.92
CA GLN A 41 26.08 -21.83 -12.13
C GLN A 41 24.95 -21.13 -12.93
N PRO A 42 24.29 -21.83 -13.89
CA PRO A 42 23.22 -21.26 -14.70
C PRO A 42 21.96 -21.05 -13.84
N GLY A 43 21.38 -19.85 -13.88
CA GLY A 43 20.29 -19.41 -13.00
C GLY A 43 20.58 -18.14 -12.21
N ASN A 44 21.67 -17.44 -12.52
CA ASN A 44 22.14 -16.24 -11.82
C ASN A 44 21.56 -14.97 -12.49
N PRO A 45 20.55 -14.29 -11.91
CA PRO A 45 20.01 -13.07 -12.50
C PRO A 45 21.03 -11.94 -12.35
N GLY A 46 21.23 -11.14 -13.40
CA GLY A 46 22.13 -9.96 -13.37
C GLY A 46 21.71 -8.90 -12.32
N LEU A 47 20.52 -9.02 -11.74
CA LEU A 47 20.06 -8.24 -10.59
C LEU A 47 19.20 -9.13 -9.68
N ARG A 48 19.52 -9.18 -8.38
CA ARG A 48 18.70 -9.84 -7.37
C ARG A 48 18.10 -8.81 -6.40
N ILE A 49 16.80 -8.59 -6.50
CA ILE A 49 16.06 -7.76 -5.53
C ILE A 49 15.55 -8.67 -4.41
N ARG A 50 15.99 -8.41 -3.17
CA ARG A 50 15.50 -9.11 -1.98
C ARG A 50 14.60 -8.20 -1.17
N LEU A 51 13.36 -8.65 -0.94
CA LEU A 51 12.43 -7.97 -0.06
C LEU A 51 12.75 -8.32 1.40
N THR A 52 13.06 -7.32 2.22
CA THR A 52 13.35 -7.53 3.65
C THR A 52 12.06 -7.57 4.46
N LYS A 53 12.10 -8.19 5.65
CA LYS A 53 10.96 -8.23 6.58
C LYS A 53 10.42 -6.82 6.91
N LYS A 54 11.32 -5.83 7.03
CA LYS A 54 10.96 -4.41 7.24
C LYS A 54 10.23 -3.83 6.02
N GLY A 55 10.75 -4.08 4.81
CA GLY A 55 10.13 -3.61 3.57
C GLY A 55 8.72 -4.18 3.37
N ILE A 56 8.51 -5.46 3.71
CA ILE A 56 7.18 -6.09 3.67
C ILE A 56 6.22 -5.43 4.65
N ASN A 57 6.66 -5.17 5.87
CA ASN A 57 5.81 -4.53 6.88
C ASN A 57 5.36 -3.13 6.44
N GLN A 58 6.19 -2.40 5.69
CA GLN A 58 5.81 -1.13 5.09
C GLN A 58 4.87 -1.31 3.88
N LEU A 59 5.15 -2.28 3.00
CA LEU A 59 4.23 -2.61 1.90
C LEU A 59 2.84 -3.00 2.41
N LYS A 60 2.79 -3.70 3.55
CA LYS A 60 1.56 -4.11 4.22
C LYS A 60 0.68 -2.92 4.59
N SER A 61 1.24 -1.89 5.22
CA SER A 61 0.45 -0.72 5.64
C SER A 61 -0.11 0.04 4.44
N VAL A 62 0.68 0.16 3.37
CA VAL A 62 0.24 0.75 2.10
C VAL A 62 -0.86 -0.09 1.45
N GLY A 63 -0.71 -1.41 1.41
CA GLY A 63 -1.71 -2.33 0.84
C GLY A 63 -3.04 -2.27 1.60
N VAL A 64 -3.02 -2.28 2.93
CA VAL A 64 -4.22 -2.13 3.77
C VAL A 64 -4.90 -0.79 3.50
N LYS A 65 -4.13 0.30 3.40
CA LYS A 65 -4.66 1.62 3.06
C LYS A 65 -5.37 1.62 1.71
N LEU A 66 -4.73 1.11 0.66
CA LEU A 66 -5.31 1.05 -0.69
C LEU A 66 -6.58 0.20 -0.74
N LEU A 67 -6.59 -0.94 -0.05
CA LEU A 67 -7.77 -1.80 0.04
C LEU A 67 -8.93 -1.08 0.73
N ASN A 68 -8.66 -0.44 1.87
CA ASN A 68 -9.66 0.32 2.61
C ASN A 68 -10.23 1.48 1.78
N GLU A 69 -9.38 2.20 1.04
CA GLU A 69 -9.80 3.25 0.10
C GLU A 69 -10.70 2.69 -1.00
N LYS A 70 -10.40 1.50 -1.54
CA LYS A 70 -11.23 0.88 -2.57
C LYS A 70 -12.61 0.44 -2.03
N ILE A 71 -12.65 -0.20 -0.86
CA ILE A 71 -13.89 -0.68 -0.24
C ILE A 71 -14.82 0.50 0.09
N SER A 72 -14.29 1.58 0.65
CA SER A 72 -15.09 2.77 1.00
C SER A 72 -15.76 3.44 -0.22
N ARG A 73 -15.29 3.16 -1.44
CA ARG A 73 -15.82 3.72 -2.69
C ARG A 73 -16.70 2.74 -3.47
N LEU A 74 -16.98 1.55 -2.96
CA LEU A 74 -17.82 0.57 -3.64
C LEU A 74 -19.27 1.08 -3.74
N SER A 75 -19.81 1.04 -4.96
CA SER A 75 -21.16 1.50 -5.28
C SER A 75 -21.67 0.83 -6.55
N GLY A 76 -22.99 0.92 -6.80
CA GLY A 76 -23.62 0.43 -8.03
C GLY A 76 -23.99 -1.05 -8.03
N TYR A 77 -23.81 -1.76 -6.90
CA TYR A 77 -24.22 -3.17 -6.81
C TYR A 77 -25.74 -3.28 -6.88
N SER A 78 -26.24 -4.19 -7.72
CA SER A 78 -27.66 -4.48 -7.85
C SER A 78 -27.87 -5.97 -8.03
N THR A 79 -28.90 -6.54 -7.42
CA THR A 79 -29.24 -7.96 -7.53
C THR A 79 -30.75 -8.16 -7.48
N ASP A 80 -31.21 -9.24 -8.10
CA ASP A 80 -32.55 -9.79 -8.05
C ASP A 80 -32.47 -11.13 -7.32
N TYR A 81 -33.37 -11.37 -6.37
CA TYR A 81 -33.49 -12.66 -5.72
C TYR A 81 -34.97 -13.07 -5.61
N PRO A 82 -35.36 -14.26 -6.10
CA PRO A 82 -36.72 -14.77 -5.90
C PRO A 82 -36.91 -15.20 -4.44
N PHE A 83 -38.06 -14.89 -3.86
CA PHE A 83 -38.43 -15.35 -2.52
C PHE A 83 -39.79 -16.06 -2.54
N GLN A 84 -39.89 -17.15 -1.79
CA GLN A 84 -41.13 -17.84 -1.54
C GLN A 84 -41.23 -18.15 -0.05
N GLN A 85 -42.34 -17.74 0.55
CA GLN A 85 -42.75 -18.09 1.91
C GLN A 85 -44.22 -18.54 1.87
N PRO A 86 -44.70 -19.34 2.83
CA PRO A 86 -46.09 -19.79 2.82
C PRO A 86 -47.07 -18.62 2.74
N GLY A 87 -47.82 -18.54 1.63
CA GLY A 87 -48.81 -17.49 1.37
C GLY A 87 -48.29 -16.22 0.69
N ILE A 88 -46.97 -16.09 0.43
CA ILE A 88 -46.38 -14.94 -0.27
C ILE A 88 -45.23 -15.41 -1.17
N GLU A 89 -45.34 -15.09 -2.45
CA GLU A 89 -44.29 -15.32 -3.45
C GLU A 89 -43.96 -14.01 -4.17
N GLY A 90 -42.69 -13.81 -4.51
CA GLY A 90 -42.28 -12.62 -5.25
C GLY A 90 -40.78 -12.50 -5.46
N HIS A 91 -40.34 -11.29 -5.81
CA HIS A 91 -38.94 -10.95 -6.06
C HIS A 91 -38.48 -9.82 -5.16
N VAL A 92 -37.25 -9.93 -4.66
CA VAL A 92 -36.56 -8.87 -3.94
C VAL A 92 -35.55 -8.21 -4.88
N TYR A 93 -35.75 -6.93 -5.14
CA TYR A 93 -34.85 -6.11 -5.96
C TYR A 93 -33.98 -5.24 -5.06
N LEU A 94 -32.68 -5.48 -5.06
CA LEU A 94 -31.68 -4.59 -4.49
C LEU A 94 -31.07 -3.76 -5.63
N LYS A 95 -31.21 -2.44 -5.57
CA LYS A 95 -30.70 -1.52 -6.60
C LYS A 95 -29.75 -0.49 -6.02
N ASN A 96 -28.66 -0.22 -6.73
CA ASN A 96 -27.71 0.84 -6.43
C ASN A 96 -27.18 0.84 -4.98
N VAL A 97 -26.83 -0.36 -4.49
CA VAL A 97 -26.22 -0.53 -3.17
C VAL A 97 -24.85 0.13 -3.16
N ARG A 98 -24.57 0.88 -2.10
CA ARG A 98 -23.33 1.64 -1.91
C ARG A 98 -22.87 1.60 -0.47
N VAL A 99 -21.56 1.73 -0.29
CA VAL A 99 -20.95 1.84 1.04
C VAL A 99 -21.14 3.28 1.55
N LEU A 100 -21.87 3.45 2.65
CA LEU A 100 -22.08 4.75 3.30
C LEU A 100 -21.04 5.02 4.39
N ARG A 101 -20.71 3.98 5.16
CA ARG A 101 -19.74 4.06 6.25
C ARG A 101 -18.94 2.77 6.27
N PHE A 102 -17.62 2.90 6.23
CA PHE A 102 -16.69 1.80 6.31
C PHE A 102 -15.68 2.08 7.42
N THR A 103 -15.53 1.13 8.34
CA THR A 103 -14.53 1.21 9.41
C THR A 103 -13.34 0.35 9.00
N PRO A 104 -12.18 0.96 8.69
CA PRO A 104 -11.03 0.22 8.18
C PRO A 104 -10.41 -0.69 9.25
N ALA A 105 -9.97 -1.87 8.84
CA ALA A 105 -9.12 -2.72 9.67
C ALA A 105 -7.74 -2.09 9.84
N GLN A 106 -7.24 -2.04 11.08
CA GLN A 106 -5.94 -1.44 11.42
C GLN A 106 -4.78 -2.42 11.26
N VAL A 107 -5.06 -3.73 11.23
CA VAL A 107 -4.06 -4.80 11.25
C VAL A 107 -4.35 -5.78 10.12
N SER A 108 -3.31 -6.13 9.37
CA SER A 108 -3.28 -7.32 8.52
C SER A 108 -2.08 -8.19 8.89
N VAL A 109 -2.14 -9.50 8.69
CA VAL A 109 -0.99 -10.39 8.97
C VAL A 109 -0.56 -10.98 7.64
N ILE A 110 0.71 -10.80 7.28
CA ILE A 110 1.30 -11.41 6.09
C ILE A 110 2.17 -12.56 6.57
N ASN A 111 1.81 -13.78 6.18
CA ASN A 111 2.60 -14.97 6.43
C ASN A 111 3.28 -15.40 5.12
N PHE A 112 4.60 -15.47 5.12
CA PHE A 112 5.34 -16.11 4.04
C PHE A 112 5.25 -17.61 4.23
N LEU A 113 4.33 -18.23 3.49
CA LEU A 113 4.28 -19.67 3.42
C LEU A 113 5.46 -20.14 2.56
N PRO A 114 6.26 -21.11 3.03
CA PRO A 114 7.28 -21.71 2.17
C PRO A 114 6.62 -22.37 0.97
N PRO A 115 7.29 -22.41 -0.19
CA PRO A 115 6.77 -23.12 -1.35
C PRO A 115 6.53 -24.58 -0.96
N LYS A 116 5.31 -25.05 -1.17
CA LYS A 116 4.99 -26.47 -1.09
C LYS A 116 5.18 -27.03 -2.50
N PHE A 117 6.02 -28.05 -2.60
CA PHE A 117 6.23 -28.84 -3.81
C PHE A 117 5.50 -30.17 -3.66
#